data_AF-A0A182S6Q6-F1
#
_entry.id   AF-A0A182S6Q6-F1
#
_cell.length_a   1.000
_cell.length_b   1.000
_cell.length_c   1.000
_cell.angle_alpha   90.00
_cell.angle_beta   90.00
_cell.angle_gamma   90.00
#
_symmetry.space_group_name_H-M   'P 1'
#
loop_
_entity.id
_entity.type
_entity.pdbx_description
1 polymer ?
#
loop_
_entity_poly.entity_id
_entity_poly.type
_entity_poly.pdbx_seq_one_letter_code
_entity_poly.pdbx_strand_id
1 'polypeptide(L)'
;AAKCFVSSVLCSRIPGLTQTQRQICTESSDAVVSLASGQLLGANECQKQFNGHRWNCTHVWNNDMLGQIIVIGSKEAAYTYGITSAGAVYSITAACAKGNITTCGCDTKQKSFSSSESENWKWGGCSVDIGYGMRFAKKFLDAREIENDNRSLMNLHNNRVGRKVNSILK
;
A
#
# COMPACT_ATOMS: atom_id res chain seq x y z
N ALA A 1 -25.53 -4.07 -7.59
CA ALA A 1 -26.17 -3.67 -6.32
C ALA A 1 -25.56 -4.40 -5.10
N ALA A 2 -25.58 -5.73 -5.04
CA ALA A 2 -25.09 -6.48 -3.86
C ALA A 2 -23.60 -6.27 -3.50
N LYS A 3 -22.68 -6.22 -4.48
CA LYS A 3 -21.25 -5.94 -4.22
C LYS A 3 -21.01 -4.57 -3.57
N CYS A 4 -21.71 -3.51 -4.01
CA CYS A 4 -21.60 -2.18 -3.40
C CYS A 4 -22.13 -2.15 -1.96
N PHE A 5 -23.20 -2.90 -1.68
CA PHE A 5 -23.77 -3.00 -0.33
C PHE A 5 -22.83 -3.75 0.64
N VAL A 6 -22.21 -4.84 0.19
CA VAL A 6 -21.23 -5.56 1.02
C VAL A 6 -19.97 -4.72 1.27
N SER A 7 -19.49 -3.99 0.26
CA SER A 7 -18.34 -3.09 0.40
C SER A 7 -18.60 -1.96 1.40
N SER A 8 -19.77 -1.31 1.37
CA SER A 8 -20.08 -0.21 2.29
C SER A 8 -20.19 -0.68 3.76
N VAL A 9 -20.77 -1.86 3.98
CA VAL A 9 -20.86 -2.47 5.32
C VAL A 9 -19.47 -2.87 5.83
N LEU A 10 -18.60 -3.43 4.98
CA LEU A 10 -17.22 -3.73 5.35
C LEU A 10 -16.46 -2.45 5.73
N CYS A 11 -16.45 -1.46 4.85
CA CYS A 11 -15.67 -0.24 5.01
C CYS A 11 -16.14 0.65 6.16
N SER A 12 -17.42 0.57 6.56
CA SER A 12 -17.93 1.28 7.75
C SER A 12 -17.46 0.65 9.06
N ARG A 13 -17.17 -0.65 9.09
CA ARG A 13 -16.71 -1.36 10.29
C ARG A 13 -15.21 -1.30 10.55
N ILE A 14 -14.42 -0.89 9.56
CA ILE A 14 -12.98 -0.73 9.74
C ILE A 14 -12.70 0.47 10.67
N PRO A 15 -12.05 0.26 11.82
CA PRO A 15 -11.70 1.34 12.73
C PRO A 15 -10.52 2.16 12.17
N GLY A 16 -10.39 3.41 12.63
CA GLY A 16 -9.29 4.30 12.22
C GLY A 16 -9.36 4.89 10.80
N LEU A 17 -10.39 4.58 9.99
CA LEU A 17 -10.57 5.19 8.66
C LEU A 17 -11.24 6.57 8.72
N THR A 18 -10.65 7.53 8.01
CA THR A 18 -11.26 8.83 7.73
C THR A 18 -12.44 8.72 6.75
N GLN A 19 -13.28 9.75 6.65
CA GLN A 19 -14.40 9.75 5.71
C GLN A 19 -13.95 9.57 4.26
N THR A 20 -12.87 10.24 3.85
CA THR A 20 -12.25 10.10 2.52
C THR A 20 -11.75 8.67 2.29
N GLN A 21 -11.11 8.06 3.30
CA GLN A 21 -10.66 6.67 3.19
C GLN A 21 -11.82 5.67 3.08
N ARG A 22 -12.95 5.93 3.73
CA ARG A 22 -14.17 5.11 3.59
C ARG A 22 -14.77 5.20 2.20
N GLN A 23 -14.75 6.37 1.57
CA GLN A 23 -15.16 6.53 0.16
C GLN A 23 -14.27 5.71 -0.77
N ILE A 24 -12.95 5.84 -0.63
CA ILE A 24 -11.97 5.06 -1.42
C ILE A 24 -12.16 3.55 -1.20
N CYS A 25 -12.42 3.14 0.04
CA CYS A 25 -12.69 1.74 0.38
C CYS A 25 -13.97 1.22 -0.28
N THR A 26 -15.02 2.04 -0.34
CA THR A 26 -16.29 1.66 -0.97
C THR A 26 -16.12 1.48 -2.48
N GLU A 27 -15.26 2.28 -3.12
CA GLU A 27 -14.91 2.16 -4.54
C GLU A 27 -14.12 0.87 -4.86
N SER A 28 -13.20 0.47 -3.99
CA SER A 28 -12.37 -0.74 -4.19
C SER A 28 -12.00 -1.39 -2.84
N SER A 29 -12.94 -2.16 -2.30
CA SER A 29 -12.79 -2.84 -1.01
C SER A 29 -11.77 -3.98 -1.07
N ASP A 30 -11.67 -4.65 -2.21
CA ASP A 30 -10.66 -5.67 -2.54
C ASP A 30 -9.22 -5.12 -2.45
N ALA A 31 -8.99 -3.91 -2.96
CA ALA A 31 -7.70 -3.24 -2.86
C ALA A 31 -7.38 -2.79 -1.42
N VAL A 32 -8.38 -2.37 -0.64
CA VAL A 32 -8.18 -2.03 0.79
C VAL A 32 -7.89 -3.28 1.64
N VAL A 33 -8.55 -4.41 1.37
CA VAL A 33 -8.21 -5.69 2.03
C VAL A 33 -6.76 -6.07 1.72
N SER A 34 -6.33 -5.94 0.47
CA SER A 34 -4.95 -6.18 0.07
C SER A 34 -3.97 -5.19 0.73
N LEU A 35 -4.36 -3.93 0.87
CA LEU A 35 -3.59 -2.90 1.58
C LEU A 35 -3.39 -3.27 3.06
N ALA A 36 -4.43 -3.78 3.73
CA ALA A 36 -4.35 -4.23 5.12
C ALA A 36 -3.36 -5.39 5.31
N SER A 37 -3.36 -6.37 4.40
CA SER A 37 -2.33 -7.42 4.37
C SER A 37 -0.92 -6.84 4.17
N GLY A 38 -0.80 -5.77 3.39
CA GLY A 38 0.46 -5.02 3.22
C GLY A 38 0.92 -4.33 4.50
N GLN A 39 0.00 -3.83 5.32
CA GLN A 39 0.35 -3.28 6.63
C GLN A 39 0.89 -4.34 7.57
N LEU A 40 0.31 -5.56 7.53
CA LEU A 40 0.79 -6.66 8.37
C LEU A 40 2.20 -7.08 7.98
N LEU A 41 2.48 -7.12 6.68
CA LEU A 41 3.84 -7.34 6.18
C LEU A 41 4.80 -6.25 6.67
N GLY A 42 4.40 -4.98 6.57
CA GLY A 42 5.22 -3.86 7.04
C GLY A 42 5.47 -3.87 8.55
N ALA A 43 4.48 -4.28 9.34
CA ALA A 43 4.60 -4.43 10.78
C ALA A 43 5.60 -5.52 11.17
N ASN A 44 5.48 -6.69 10.54
CA ASN A 44 6.40 -7.81 10.74
C ASN A 44 7.83 -7.44 10.36
N GLU A 45 8.02 -6.76 9.22
CA GLU A 45 9.35 -6.33 8.79
C GLU A 45 9.92 -5.26 9.74
N CYS A 46 9.11 -4.33 10.22
CA CYS A 46 9.55 -3.34 11.20
C CYS A 46 10.03 -3.99 12.51
N GLN A 47 9.26 -4.93 13.07
CA GLN A 47 9.66 -5.64 14.29
C GLN A 47 10.93 -6.48 14.07
N LYS A 48 11.08 -7.07 12.88
CA LYS A 48 12.28 -7.82 12.51
C LYS A 48 13.51 -6.91 12.42
N GLN A 49 13.40 -5.76 11.76
CA GLN A 49 14.49 -4.81 11.56
C GLN A 49 14.94 -4.15 12.87
N PHE A 50 14.00 -3.90 13.78
CA PHE A 50 14.26 -3.28 15.06
C PHE A 50 14.30 -4.29 16.21
N ASN A 51 14.51 -5.58 15.91
CA ASN A 51 14.66 -6.60 16.93
C ASN A 51 15.89 -6.31 17.81
N GLY A 52 15.71 -6.35 19.13
CA GLY A 52 16.77 -6.03 20.10
C GLY A 52 17.04 -4.54 20.32
N HIS A 53 16.34 -3.64 19.62
CA HIS A 53 16.40 -2.19 19.89
C HIS A 53 15.47 -1.80 21.05
N ARG A 54 15.79 -0.69 21.73
CA ARG A 54 14.92 -0.11 22.79
C ARG A 54 13.51 0.19 22.27
N TRP A 55 13.42 0.69 21.04
CA TRP A 55 12.18 0.75 20.28
C TRP A 55 12.19 -0.41 19.27
N ASN A 56 11.30 -1.37 19.45
CA ASN A 56 11.26 -2.64 18.69
C ASN A 56 9.99 -2.76 17.82
N CYS A 57 9.27 -1.66 17.61
CA CYS A 57 8.11 -1.58 16.73
C CYS A 57 6.87 -2.40 17.13
N THR A 58 6.83 -3.02 18.32
CA THR A 58 5.74 -3.93 18.74
C THR A 58 4.40 -3.22 18.94
N HIS A 59 4.40 -1.97 19.40
CA HIS A 59 3.17 -1.25 19.78
C HIS A 59 2.60 -0.36 18.68
N VAL A 60 3.21 -0.35 17.50
CA VAL A 60 2.90 0.62 16.43
C VAL A 60 1.52 0.38 15.79
N TRP A 61 1.11 -0.87 15.59
CA TRP A 61 -0.17 -1.23 14.96
C TRP A 61 -1.21 -1.82 15.96
N ASN A 62 -1.02 -1.61 17.27
CA ASN A 62 -1.87 -2.26 18.29
C ASN A 62 -3.33 -1.79 18.30
N ASN A 63 -3.57 -0.52 17.99
CA ASN A 63 -4.91 0.07 18.11
C ASN A 63 -5.66 0.04 16.78
N ASP A 64 -5.01 0.51 15.70
CA ASP A 64 -5.64 0.61 14.39
C ASP A 64 -4.63 0.26 13.29
N MET A 65 -4.81 -0.91 12.66
CA MET A 65 -3.94 -1.37 11.57
C MET A 65 -3.88 -0.38 10.40
N LEU A 66 -5.01 0.27 10.14
CA LEU A 66 -5.19 1.26 9.09
C LEU A 66 -5.32 2.67 9.67
N GLY A 67 -5.07 2.91 10.95
CA GLY A 67 -5.15 4.22 11.59
C GLY A 67 -3.83 4.98 11.56
N GLN A 68 -3.77 6.13 12.22
CA GLN A 68 -2.54 6.94 12.31
C GLN A 68 -1.47 6.21 13.13
N ILE A 69 -0.24 6.15 12.61
CA ILE A 69 0.76 5.16 13.04
C ILE A 69 1.57 5.63 14.26
N ILE A 70 2.16 6.82 14.17
CA ILE A 70 2.86 7.47 15.29
C ILE A 70 2.52 8.96 15.24
N VAL A 71 2.21 9.57 16.38
CA VAL A 71 1.84 10.99 16.48
C VAL A 71 3.08 11.89 16.53
N ILE A 72 4.19 11.40 17.10
CA ILE A 72 5.43 12.17 17.31
C ILE A 72 6.32 12.19 16.05
N GLY A 73 6.95 13.36 15.81
CA GLY A 73 8.00 13.61 14.82
C GLY A 73 9.34 12.94 15.13
N SER A 74 9.48 11.63 14.88
CA SER A 74 10.74 10.90 15.10
C SER A 74 11.27 10.17 13.87
N LYS A 75 12.51 9.67 13.95
CA LYS A 75 13.12 8.84 12.89
C LYS A 75 12.40 7.50 12.75
N GLU A 76 11.95 6.94 13.86
CA GLU A 76 11.14 5.73 13.93
C GLU A 76 9.80 5.97 13.24
N ALA A 77 9.14 7.11 13.49
CA ALA A 77 7.95 7.50 12.75
C ALA A 77 8.22 7.52 11.24
N ALA A 78 9.30 8.19 10.79
CA ALA A 78 9.65 8.22 9.37
C ALA A 78 9.79 6.82 8.76
N TYR A 79 10.45 5.90 9.47
CA TYR A 79 10.56 4.51 9.06
C TYR A 79 9.18 3.83 8.96
N THR A 80 8.33 3.99 9.98
CA THR A 80 7.00 3.34 10.00
C THR A 80 6.09 3.79 8.86
N TYR A 81 6.05 5.08 8.51
CA TYR A 81 5.29 5.57 7.35
C TYR A 81 5.88 5.03 6.04
N GLY A 82 7.21 4.98 5.93
CA GLY A 82 7.89 4.40 4.78
C GLY A 82 7.56 2.91 4.57
N ILE A 83 7.74 2.07 5.58
CA ILE A 83 7.51 0.62 5.48
C ILE A 83 6.02 0.29 5.29
N THR A 84 5.12 1.06 5.89
CA THR A 84 3.67 1.00 5.68
C THR A 84 3.30 1.23 4.22
N SER A 85 3.88 2.28 3.61
CA SER A 85 3.62 2.60 2.21
C SER A 85 4.22 1.58 1.26
N ALA A 86 5.43 1.08 1.57
CA ALA A 86 6.07 0.02 0.80
C ALA A 86 5.27 -1.29 0.88
N GLY A 87 4.85 -1.72 2.08
CA GLY A 87 4.04 -2.92 2.27
C GLY A 87 2.68 -2.84 1.56
N ALA A 88 2.02 -1.67 1.61
CA ALA A 88 0.79 -1.43 0.87
C ALA A 88 0.97 -1.62 -0.64
N VAL A 89 1.96 -0.95 -1.25
CA VAL A 89 2.22 -1.07 -2.69
C VAL A 89 2.54 -2.52 -3.05
N TYR A 90 3.42 -3.19 -2.30
CA TYR A 90 3.82 -4.58 -2.57
C TYR A 90 2.60 -5.51 -2.58
N SER A 91 1.79 -5.47 -1.52
CA SER A 91 0.63 -6.35 -1.36
C SER A 91 -0.45 -6.08 -2.40
N ILE A 92 -0.77 -4.81 -2.67
CA ILE A 92 -1.74 -4.44 -3.71
C ILE A 92 -1.29 -4.95 -5.07
N THR A 93 -0.03 -4.73 -5.44
CA THR A 93 0.42 -5.14 -6.77
C THR A 93 0.53 -6.65 -6.92
N ALA A 94 0.95 -7.35 -5.87
CA ALA A 94 0.91 -8.82 -5.85
C ALA A 94 -0.52 -9.36 -5.97
N ALA A 95 -1.49 -8.73 -5.31
CA ALA A 95 -2.90 -9.09 -5.43
C ALA A 95 -3.46 -8.82 -6.85
N CYS A 96 -3.05 -7.71 -7.49
CA CYS A 96 -3.39 -7.43 -8.89
C CYS A 96 -2.88 -8.52 -9.84
N ALA A 97 -1.62 -8.92 -9.69
CA ALA A 97 -1.02 -9.96 -10.54
C ALA A 97 -1.68 -11.34 -10.33
N LYS A 98 -2.23 -11.60 -9.14
CA LYS A 98 -3.01 -12.81 -8.84
C LYS A 98 -4.47 -12.74 -9.33
N GLY A 99 -4.95 -11.57 -9.77
CA GLY A 99 -6.35 -11.37 -10.14
C GLY A 99 -7.32 -11.21 -8.95
N ASN A 100 -6.81 -10.92 -7.75
CA ASN A 100 -7.63 -10.76 -6.55
C ASN A 100 -8.33 -9.39 -6.47
N ILE A 101 -7.89 -8.41 -7.27
CA ILE A 101 -8.46 -7.07 -7.33
C ILE A 101 -9.08 -6.90 -8.72
N THR A 102 -10.35 -6.52 -8.76
CA THR A 102 -11.15 -6.47 -9.99
C THR A 102 -10.80 -5.29 -10.91
N THR A 103 -10.19 -4.24 -10.38
CA THR A 103 -9.90 -2.98 -11.10
C THR A 103 -8.48 -2.91 -11.67
N CYS A 104 -7.69 -3.98 -11.54
CA CYS A 104 -6.33 -4.07 -12.08
C CYS A 104 -6.05 -5.47 -12.65
N GLY A 105 -4.88 -5.63 -13.27
CA GLY A 105 -4.43 -6.90 -13.82
C GLY A 105 -2.93 -6.88 -14.12
N CYS A 106 -2.51 -7.75 -15.03
CA CYS A 106 -1.10 -7.85 -15.43
C CYS A 106 -0.64 -6.63 -16.24
N ASP A 107 0.61 -6.23 -16.05
CA ASP A 107 1.26 -5.20 -16.87
C ASP A 107 1.48 -5.74 -18.30
N THR A 108 0.93 -5.04 -19.29
CA THR A 108 1.00 -5.41 -20.71
C THR A 108 2.10 -4.66 -21.47
N LYS A 109 2.77 -3.69 -20.84
CA LYS A 109 3.75 -2.81 -21.49
C LYS A 109 4.95 -3.55 -22.06
N GLN A 110 5.39 -4.65 -21.44
CA GLN A 110 6.56 -5.40 -21.93
C GLN A 110 6.22 -6.29 -23.15
N LYS A 111 4.96 -6.77 -23.26
CA LYS A 111 4.52 -7.56 -24.41
C LYS A 111 4.46 -6.75 -25.71
N SER A 112 4.32 -5.42 -25.63
CA SER A 112 4.33 -4.55 -26.82
C SER A 112 5.73 -4.26 -27.38
N PHE A 113 6.81 -4.58 -26.66
CA PHE A 113 8.18 -4.32 -27.12
C PHE A 113 8.88 -5.52 -27.76
N SER A 114 8.41 -6.75 -27.54
CA SER A 114 9.06 -7.98 -28.05
C SER A 114 8.58 -8.42 -29.43
N SER A 115 8.21 -7.49 -30.29
CA SER A 115 7.85 -7.79 -31.68
C SER A 115 9.07 -7.91 -32.61
N SER A 116 10.30 -7.97 -32.07
CA SER A 116 11.47 -8.31 -32.87
C SER A 116 11.58 -9.82 -32.96
N GLU A 117 11.45 -10.38 -34.16
CA GLU A 117 11.55 -11.82 -34.46
C GLU A 117 12.93 -12.44 -34.17
N SER A 118 13.87 -11.66 -33.63
CA SER A 118 15.28 -12.04 -33.41
C SER A 118 15.61 -12.54 -31.99
N GLU A 119 14.67 -12.51 -31.05
CA GLU A 119 14.94 -12.95 -29.67
C GLU A 119 14.52 -14.41 -29.42
N ASN A 120 15.46 -15.23 -28.95
CA ASN A 120 15.27 -16.66 -28.62
C ASN A 120 14.46 -16.90 -27.32
N TRP A 121 13.85 -15.86 -26.76
CA TRP A 121 13.04 -15.94 -25.54
C TRP A 121 11.77 -15.10 -25.74
N LYS A 122 10.70 -15.47 -25.03
CA LYS A 122 9.40 -14.80 -25.13
C LYS A 122 8.95 -14.35 -23.75
N TRP A 123 8.39 -13.15 -23.66
CA TRP A 123 7.69 -12.71 -22.45
C TRP A 123 6.48 -13.63 -22.19
N GLY A 124 6.44 -14.20 -21.00
CA GLY A 124 5.35 -15.07 -20.53
C GLY A 124 4.84 -14.64 -19.16
N GLY A 125 3.72 -15.24 -18.74
CA GLY A 125 3.15 -15.01 -17.40
C GLY A 125 2.46 -13.66 -17.22
N CYS A 126 2.38 -13.26 -15.95
CA CYS A 126 1.72 -12.04 -15.49
C CYS A 126 2.74 -11.08 -14.86
N SER A 127 3.11 -10.04 -15.59
CA SER A 127 3.93 -8.97 -15.04
C SER A 127 3.11 -8.08 -14.10
N VAL A 128 3.78 -7.49 -13.11
CA VAL A 128 3.18 -6.84 -11.95
C VAL A 128 3.00 -5.33 -12.24
N ASP A 129 1.77 -4.80 -12.27
CA ASP A 129 1.52 -3.36 -12.51
C ASP A 129 1.74 -2.51 -11.24
N ILE A 130 3.01 -2.24 -10.93
CA ILE A 130 3.39 -1.41 -9.76
C ILE A 130 2.80 0.00 -9.86
N GLY A 131 2.50 0.48 -11.08
CA GLY A 131 1.86 1.77 -11.29
C GLY A 131 0.50 1.84 -10.60
N TYR A 132 -0.33 0.80 -10.74
CA TYR A 132 -1.60 0.72 -10.03
C TYR A 132 -1.39 0.73 -8.51
N GLY A 133 -0.49 -0.12 -7.98
CA GLY A 133 -0.22 -0.20 -6.55
C GLY A 133 0.23 1.13 -5.95
N MET A 134 1.16 1.84 -6.63
CA MET A 134 1.60 3.17 -6.20
C MET A 134 0.48 4.21 -6.18
N ARG A 135 -0.38 4.23 -7.22
CA ARG A 135 -1.50 5.18 -7.30
C ARG A 135 -2.52 4.91 -6.21
N PHE A 136 -2.88 3.65 -5.98
CA PHE A 136 -3.85 3.28 -4.95
C PHE A 136 -3.31 3.57 -3.54
N ALA A 137 -2.08 3.12 -3.22
CA ALA A 137 -1.46 3.38 -1.93
C ALA A 137 -1.31 4.88 -1.66
N LYS A 138 -0.96 5.68 -2.67
CA LYS A 138 -0.96 7.14 -2.58
C LYS A 138 -2.36 7.67 -2.25
N LYS A 139 -3.37 7.30 -3.06
CA LYS A 139 -4.76 7.76 -2.89
C LYS A 139 -5.26 7.47 -1.46
N PHE A 140 -4.98 6.29 -0.94
CA PHE A 140 -5.51 5.84 0.35
C PHE A 140 -4.71 6.34 1.56
N LEU A 141 -3.38 6.19 1.56
CA LEU A 141 -2.56 6.52 2.73
C LEU A 141 -2.38 8.03 2.91
N ASP A 142 -2.32 8.79 1.81
CA ASP A 142 -2.14 10.24 1.86
C ASP A 142 -3.47 10.97 2.15
N ALA A 143 -4.63 10.31 2.04
CA ALA A 143 -5.96 10.92 2.22
C ALA A 143 -6.27 11.42 3.64
N ARG A 144 -5.41 11.13 4.62
CA ARG A 144 -5.53 11.63 6.00
C ARG A 144 -4.64 12.81 6.31
N GLU A 145 -3.68 13.13 5.44
CA GLU A 145 -2.69 14.18 5.67
C GLU A 145 -3.21 15.49 5.05
N ILE A 146 -4.27 16.06 5.65
CA ILE A 146 -5.04 17.20 5.10
C ILE A 146 -4.65 18.55 5.70
N GLU A 147 -3.93 18.53 6.82
CA GLU A 147 -3.66 19.65 7.72
C GLU A 147 -2.58 20.57 7.15
N ASN A 148 -1.80 20.07 6.19
CA ASN A 148 -0.75 20.82 5.49
C ASN A 148 0.29 21.46 6.43
N ASP A 149 0.47 20.87 7.61
CA ASP A 149 1.48 21.26 8.58
C ASP A 149 2.80 20.50 8.32
N ASN A 150 3.85 20.90 9.05
CA ASN A 150 5.18 20.26 8.93
C ASN A 150 5.10 18.74 9.13
N ARG A 151 4.17 18.28 9.99
CA ARG A 151 3.97 16.85 10.24
C ARG A 151 3.37 16.14 9.04
N SER A 152 2.28 16.66 8.48
CA SER A 152 1.62 16.12 7.30
C SER A 152 2.58 16.07 6.11
N LEU A 153 3.36 17.13 5.90
CA LEU A 153 4.37 17.17 4.83
C LEU A 153 5.47 16.12 5.02
N MET A 154 5.91 15.89 6.26
CA MET A 154 6.88 14.85 6.57
C MET A 154 6.29 13.44 6.34
N ASN A 155 5.05 13.19 6.75
CA ASN A 155 4.36 11.91 6.53
C ASN A 155 4.19 11.63 5.03
N LEU A 156 3.72 12.62 4.25
CA LEU A 156 3.60 12.55 2.80
C LEU A 156 4.95 12.24 2.12
N HIS A 157 6.03 12.88 2.60
CA HIS A 157 7.38 12.61 2.13
C HIS A 157 7.79 11.15 2.40
N ASN A 158 7.65 10.68 3.64
CA ASN A 158 8.05 9.33 4.04
C ASN A 158 7.23 8.25 3.32
N ASN A 159 5.92 8.47 3.18
CA ASN A 159 5.05 7.62 2.36
C ASN A 159 5.56 7.55 0.92
N ARG A 160 5.90 8.71 0.31
CA ARG A 160 6.44 8.76 -1.05
C ARG A 160 7.75 8.00 -1.19
N VAL A 161 8.65 8.10 -0.20
CA VAL A 161 9.90 7.33 -0.17
C VAL A 161 9.60 5.84 -0.17
N GLY A 162 8.72 5.36 0.72
CA GLY A 162 8.31 3.95 0.79
C GLY A 162 7.75 3.41 -0.54
N ARG A 163 6.85 4.17 -1.19
CA ARG A 163 6.29 3.77 -2.50
C ARG A 163 7.36 3.64 -3.59
N LYS A 164 8.37 4.51 -3.58
CA LYS A 164 9.44 4.49 -4.58
C LYS A 164 10.36 3.29 -4.45
N VAL A 165 10.60 2.77 -3.24
CA VAL A 165 11.46 1.60 -3.03
C VAL A 165 10.98 0.43 -3.88
N ASN A 166 9.68 0.17 -3.95
CA ASN A 166 9.14 -0.91 -4.77
C ASN A 166 9.28 -0.69 -6.29
N SER A 167 9.39 0.56 -6.76
CA SER A 167 9.66 0.84 -8.18
C SER A 167 11.10 0.54 -8.58
N ILE A 168 12.01 0.46 -7.61
CA ILE A 168 13.43 0.14 -7.82
C ILE A 168 13.66 -1.39 -7.85
N LEU A 169 12.71 -2.17 -7.31
CA LEU A 169 12.76 -3.64 -7.30
C LEU A 169 12.16 -4.28 -8.58
N LYS A 170 11.92 -3.50 -9.64
CA LYS A 170 11.47 -3.99 -10.95
C LYS A 170 12.58 -4.62 -11.75
#